data_AF-A0A0G1JE83-F1
#
_entry.id   AF-A0A0G1JE83-F1
#
_cell.length_a   1.000
_cell.length_b   1.000
_cell.length_c   1.000
_cell.angle_alpha   90.00
_cell.angle_beta   90.00
_cell.angle_gamma   90.00
#
_symmetry.space_group_name_H-M   'P 1'
#
loop_
_entity.id
_entity.type
_entity.pdbx_description
1 polymer ?
#
loop_
_entity_poly.entity_id
_entity_poly.type
_entity_poly.pdbx_seq_one_letter_code
_entity_poly.pdbx_strand_id
1 'polypeptide(L)'
;MDSITKKDLEAVLDNKLGQYQKTIVDAVDFKFATLETHIDRRFDEMGFRVSKLEENVNRLTVSLDVFLKKMAGYKEEFTILKAEVDKIKLVIKQKLGIEIAAQG
;
A
#
# COMPACT_ATOMS: atom_id res chain seq x y z
N MET A 1 59.90 -24.01 43.50
CA MET A 1 59.11 -23.45 42.38
C MET A 1 58.34 -24.61 41.81
N ASP A 2 57.02 -24.62 41.96
CA ASP A 2 56.19 -25.69 41.42
C ASP A 2 56.25 -25.65 39.89
N SER A 3 56.64 -26.76 39.28
CA SER A 3 56.73 -26.88 37.82
C SER A 3 55.33 -27.08 37.25
N ILE A 4 54.87 -26.13 36.42
CA ILE A 4 53.66 -26.31 35.61
C ILE A 4 53.86 -27.52 34.71
N THR A 5 52.92 -28.47 34.74
CA THR A 5 52.95 -29.65 33.89
C THR A 5 52.20 -29.42 32.59
N LYS A 6 52.49 -30.22 31.56
CA LYS A 6 51.74 -30.22 30.29
C LYS A 6 50.23 -30.41 30.52
N LYS A 7 49.85 -31.24 31.49
CA LYS A 7 48.47 -31.52 31.84
C LYS A 7 47.75 -30.29 32.40
N ASP A 8 48.46 -29.46 33.17
CA ASP A 8 47.91 -28.21 33.69
C ASP A 8 47.62 -27.21 32.56
N LEU A 9 48.49 -27.17 31.54
CA LEU A 9 48.29 -26.34 30.35
C LEU A 9 47.12 -26.82 29.50
N GLU A 10 46.98 -28.14 29.29
CA GLU A 10 45.85 -28.73 28.56
C GLU A 10 44.52 -28.43 29.28
N ALA A 11 44.47 -28.56 30.60
CA ALA A 11 43.27 -28.25 31.38
C ALA A 11 42.87 -26.76 31.30
N VAL A 12 43.85 -25.86 31.35
CA VAL A 12 43.60 -24.41 31.17
C VAL A 12 43.13 -24.12 29.75
N LEU A 13 43.73 -24.76 28.74
CA LEU A 13 43.36 -24.60 27.34
C LEU A 13 41.92 -25.07 27.10
N ASP A 14 41.55 -26.27 27.56
CA ASP A 14 40.19 -26.82 27.41
C ASP A 14 39.16 -25.92 28.10
N ASN A 15 39.47 -25.42 29.31
CA ASN A 15 38.61 -24.48 30.01
C ASN A 15 38.40 -23.18 29.21
N LYS A 16 39.48 -22.60 28.67
CA LYS A 16 39.43 -21.37 27.88
C LYS A 16 38.68 -21.57 26.57
N LEU A 17 38.91 -22.68 25.88
CA LEU A 17 38.17 -23.03 24.66
C LEU A 17 36.68 -23.19 24.94
N GLY A 18 36.30 -23.87 26.04
CA GLY A 18 34.91 -23.97 26.46
C GLY A 18 34.28 -22.60 26.78
N GLN A 19 35.01 -21.71 27.44
CA GLN A 19 34.57 -20.33 27.69
C GLN A 19 34.35 -19.56 26.39
N TYR A 20 35.30 -19.62 25.45
CA TYR A 20 35.17 -18.94 24.16
C TYR A 20 34.02 -19.48 23.33
N GLN A 21 33.85 -20.81 23.26
CA GLN A 21 32.73 -21.44 22.56
C GLN A 21 31.39 -20.95 23.13
N LYS A 22 31.25 -20.94 24.45
CA LYS A 22 30.04 -20.43 25.10
C LYS A 22 29.76 -18.97 24.75
N THR A 23 30.76 -18.10 24.86
CA THR A 23 30.60 -16.68 24.51
C THR A 23 30.22 -16.48 23.03
N ILE A 24 30.79 -17.27 22.13
CA ILE A 24 30.44 -17.22 20.70
C ILE A 24 28.98 -17.65 20.49
N VAL A 25 28.55 -18.75 21.11
CA VAL A 25 27.16 -19.23 21.01
C VAL A 25 26.19 -18.18 21.55
N ASP A 26 26.44 -17.65 22.76
CA ASP A 26 25.60 -16.62 23.37
C ASP A 26 25.49 -15.36 22.48
N ALA A 27 26.59 -14.95 21.84
CA ALA A 27 26.59 -13.80 20.94
C ALA A 27 25.83 -14.06 19.63
N VAL A 28 25.89 -15.29 19.12
CA VAL A 28 25.15 -15.73 17.93
C VAL A 28 23.65 -15.80 18.24
N ASP A 29 23.26 -16.41 19.35
CA ASP A 29 21.87 -16.49 19.80
C ASP A 29 21.25 -15.11 19.99
N PHE A 30 21.99 -14.18 20.60
CA PHE A 30 21.56 -12.79 20.73
C PHE A 30 21.31 -12.12 19.36
N LYS A 31 22.19 -12.35 18.38
CA LYS A 31 22.01 -11.82 17.02
C LYS A 31 20.79 -12.43 16.34
N PHE A 32 20.56 -13.73 16.47
CA PHE A 32 19.38 -14.39 15.90
C PHE A 32 18.09 -13.87 16.52
N ALA A 33 18.01 -13.77 17.85
CA ALA A 33 16.83 -13.21 18.53
C ALA A 33 16.56 -11.75 18.10
N THR A 34 17.63 -10.97 17.92
CA THR A 34 17.52 -9.60 17.39
C THR A 34 17.00 -9.61 15.95
N LEU A 35 17.50 -10.49 15.10
CA LEU A 35 17.06 -10.61 13.70
C LEU A 35 15.59 -11.03 13.62
N GLU A 36 15.16 -12.03 14.40
CA GLU A 36 13.76 -12.46 14.48
C GLU A 36 12.84 -11.28 14.81
N THR A 37 13.18 -10.51 15.85
CA THR A 37 12.42 -9.33 16.25
C THR A 37 12.31 -8.28 15.13
N HIS A 38 13.41 -8.03 14.39
CA HIS A 38 13.40 -7.08 13.28
C HIS A 38 12.58 -7.60 12.09
N ILE A 39 12.61 -8.91 11.83
CA ILE A 39 11.83 -9.56 10.78
C ILE A 39 10.35 -9.46 11.10
N ASP A 40 9.92 -9.82 12.30
CA ASP A 40 8.53 -9.74 12.74
C ASP A 40 7.98 -8.33 12.62
N ARG A 41 8.72 -7.34 13.13
CA ARG A 41 8.36 -5.92 13.01
C ARG A 41 8.18 -5.48 11.55
N ARG A 42 9.05 -5.94 10.64
CA ARG A 42 8.93 -5.60 9.21
C ARG A 42 7.73 -6.28 8.57
N PHE A 43 7.42 -7.51 8.94
CA PHE A 43 6.22 -8.21 8.46
C PHE A 43 4.95 -7.55 8.95
N ASP A 44 4.88 -7.13 10.21
CA ASP A 44 3.75 -6.38 10.76
C ASP A 44 3.53 -5.05 10.03
N GLU A 45 4.60 -4.28 9.80
CA GLU A 45 4.54 -3.04 9.03
C GLU A 45 4.09 -3.28 7.58
N MET A 46 4.57 -4.35 6.95
CA MET A 46 4.13 -4.74 5.62
C MET A 46 2.66 -5.11 5.60
N GLY A 47 2.19 -5.92 6.56
CA GLY A 47 0.79 -6.30 6.69
C GLY A 47 -0.12 -5.08 6.82
N PHE A 48 0.24 -4.15 7.71
CA PHE A 48 -0.50 -2.90 7.88
C PHE A 48 -0.56 -2.07 6.59
N ARG A 49 0.57 -1.93 5.88
CA ARG A 49 0.63 -1.18 4.62
C ARG A 49 -0.22 -1.83 3.52
N VAL A 50 -0.22 -3.15 3.44
CA VAL A 50 -1.05 -3.90 2.48
C VAL A 50 -2.53 -3.69 2.78
N SER A 51 -2.96 -3.87 4.03
CA SER A 51 -4.37 -3.63 4.41
C SER A 51 -4.82 -2.19 4.14
N LYS A 52 -3.94 -1.20 4.37
CA LYS A 52 -4.23 0.20 4.04
C LYS A 52 -4.38 0.43 2.54
N LEU A 53 -3.56 -0.24 1.74
CA LEU A 53 -3.62 -0.16 0.28
C LEU A 53 -4.91 -0.79 -0.24
N GLU A 54 -5.32 -1.94 0.29
CA GLU A 54 -6.61 -2.58 -0.03
C GLU A 54 -7.80 -1.67 0.29
N GLU A 55 -7.79 -1.02 1.47
CA GLU A 55 -8.81 -0.04 1.86
C GLU A 55 -8.90 1.12 0.84
N ASN A 56 -7.76 1.68 0.44
CA ASN A 56 -7.69 2.78 -0.51
C ASN A 56 -8.18 2.37 -1.90
N VAL A 57 -7.82 1.18 -2.37
CA VAL A 57 -8.29 0.63 -3.64
C VAL A 57 -9.81 0.46 -3.62
N ASN A 58 -10.38 -0.06 -2.54
CA ASN A 58 -11.83 -0.20 -2.39
C ASN A 58 -12.55 1.15 -2.43
N ARG A 59 -12.02 2.15 -1.71
CA ARG A 59 -12.56 3.53 -1.73
C ARG A 59 -12.50 4.15 -3.12
N LEU A 60 -11.42 3.91 -3.87
CA LEU A 60 -11.28 4.39 -5.24
C LEU A 60 -12.30 3.73 -6.16
N THR A 61 -12.49 2.41 -6.06
CA THR A 61 -13.49 1.66 -6.85
C THR A 61 -14.90 2.22 -6.63
N VAL A 62 -15.29 2.47 -5.37
CA VAL A 62 -16.59 3.06 -5.04
C VAL A 62 -16.72 4.47 -5.62
N SER A 63 -15.68 5.30 -5.47
CA SER A 63 -15.66 6.66 -6.01
C SER A 63 -15.81 6.68 -7.54
N LEU A 64 -15.14 5.75 -8.23
CA LEU A 64 -15.23 5.60 -9.69
C LEU A 64 -16.62 5.16 -10.13
N ASP A 65 -17.27 4.22 -9.43
CA ASP A 65 -18.64 3.81 -9.73
C ASP A 65 -19.62 4.99 -9.61
N VAL A 66 -19.52 5.77 -8.53
CA VAL A 66 -20.33 6.99 -8.34
C VAL A 66 -20.09 8.00 -9.45
N PHE A 67 -18.82 8.22 -9.83
CA PHE A 67 -18.46 9.14 -10.90
C PHE A 67 -19.05 8.71 -12.25
N LEU A 68 -18.94 7.42 -12.60
CA LEU A 68 -19.49 6.87 -13.84
C LEU A 68 -21.01 6.98 -13.90
N LYS A 69 -21.70 6.73 -12.78
CA LYS A 69 -23.17 6.91 -12.69
C LYS A 69 -23.58 8.36 -12.90
N LYS A 70 -22.85 9.32 -12.32
CA LYS A 70 -23.09 10.76 -12.55
C LYS A 70 -22.87 11.14 -14.02
N MET A 71 -21.79 10.66 -14.63
CA MET A 71 -21.52 10.90 -16.05
C MET A 71 -22.61 10.33 -16.96
N ALA A 72 -23.12 9.13 -16.67
CA ALA A 72 -24.24 8.56 -17.39
C ALA A 72 -25.51 9.42 -17.26
N GLY A 73 -25.82 9.88 -16.04
CA GLY A 73 -26.93 10.80 -15.79
C GLY A 73 -26.82 12.11 -16.58
N TYR A 74 -25.65 12.77 -16.55
CA TYR A 74 -25.43 13.99 -17.33
C TYR A 74 -25.57 13.78 -18.83
N LYS A 75 -25.15 12.62 -19.35
CA LYS A 75 -25.32 12.30 -20.78
C LYS A 75 -26.80 12.18 -21.16
N GLU A 76 -27.61 11.58 -20.29
CA GLU A 76 -29.06 11.45 -20.49
C GLU A 76 -29.75 12.82 -20.41
N GLU A 77 -29.48 13.60 -19.36
CA GLU A 77 -30.00 14.97 -19.19
C GLU A 77 -29.62 15.87 -20.37
N PHE A 78 -28.37 15.80 -20.85
CA PHE A 78 -27.93 16.57 -22.02
C PHE A 78 -28.68 16.16 -23.29
N THR A 79 -29.00 14.88 -23.45
CA THR A 79 -29.77 14.39 -24.59
C THR A 79 -31.20 14.92 -24.57
N ILE A 80 -31.84 14.91 -23.39
CA ILE A 80 -33.18 15.48 -23.18
C ILE A 80 -33.16 16.98 -23.48
N LEU A 81 -32.23 17.71 -22.87
CA LEU A 81 -32.10 19.15 -23.06
C LEU A 81 -31.88 19.52 -24.53
N LYS A 82 -31.05 18.77 -25.26
CA LYS A 82 -30.85 18.97 -26.69
C LYS A 82 -32.16 18.82 -27.47
N ALA A 83 -32.94 17.78 -27.18
CA ALA A 83 -34.23 17.56 -27.82
C ALA A 83 -35.26 18.67 -27.50
N GLU A 84 -35.27 19.17 -26.27
CA GLU A 84 -36.13 20.30 -25.88
C GLU A 84 -35.72 21.60 -26.58
N VAL A 85 -34.42 21.89 -26.64
CA VAL A 85 -33.88 23.04 -27.37
C VAL A 85 -34.25 22.97 -28.86
N ASP A 86 -34.16 21.80 -29.48
CA ASP A 86 -34.55 21.62 -30.88
C ASP A 86 -36.04 21.89 -31.11
N LYS A 87 -36.92 21.48 -30.18
CA LYS A 87 -38.37 21.84 -30.24
C LYS A 87 -38.58 23.34 -30.11
N ILE A 88 -37.88 24.00 -29.18
CA ILE A 88 -37.97 25.46 -28.99
C ILE A 88 -37.53 26.20 -30.26
N LYS A 89 -36.40 25.80 -30.86
CA LYS A 89 -35.91 26.36 -32.13
C LYS A 89 -36.96 26.23 -33.23
N LEU A 90 -37.61 25.08 -33.33
CA LEU A 90 -38.65 24.83 -34.32
C LEU A 90 -39.87 25.75 -34.12
N VAL A 91 -40.34 25.91 -32.88
CA VAL A 91 -41.47 26.81 -32.56
C VAL A 91 -41.12 28.27 -32.86
N ILE A 92 -39.90 28.72 -32.54
CA ILE A 92 -39.44 30.08 -32.84
C ILE A 92 -39.39 30.31 -34.35
N LYS A 93 -38.84 29.35 -35.11
CA LYS A 93 -38.81 29.43 -36.58
C LYS A 93 -40.22 29.51 -37.17
N GLN A 94 -41.15 28.68 -36.68
CA GLN A 94 -42.53 28.65 -37.18
C GLN A 94 -43.32 29.92 -36.84
N LYS A 95 -43.16 30.47 -35.64
CA LYS A 95 -43.97 31.61 -35.17
C LYS A 95 -43.37 32.96 -35.52
N LEU A 96 -42.05 33.08 -35.50
CA LEU A 96 -41.34 34.35 -35.63
C LEU A 96 -40.50 34.43 -36.92
N GLY A 97 -40.32 33.33 -37.66
CA GLY A 97 -39.48 33.30 -38.86
C GLY A 97 -37.98 33.41 -38.57
N ILE A 98 -37.56 33.34 -37.30
CA ILE A 98 -36.17 33.50 -36.86
C ILE A 98 -35.51 32.13 -36.75
N GLU A 99 -34.30 32.00 -37.28
CA GLU A 99 -33.47 30.80 -37.15
C GLU A 99 -32.37 31.02 -36.10
N ILE A 100 -32.33 30.17 -35.07
CA ILE A 100 -31.34 30.26 -33.99
C ILE A 100 -30.28 29.19 -34.19
N ALA A 101 -29.04 29.63 -34.39
CA ALA A 101 -27.84 28.79 -34.38
C ALA A 101 -27.02 29.07 -33.11
N ALA A 102 -26.37 28.04 -32.55
CA ALA A 102 -25.40 28.25 -31.49
C ALA A 102 -24.15 28.92 -32.10
N GLN A 103 -23.72 30.04 -31.53
CA GLN A 103 -22.37 30.56 -31.80
C GLN A 103 -21.38 29.65 -31.05
N GLY A 104 -20.41 29.12 -31.80
CA GLY A 104 -19.35 28.27 -31.26
C GLY A 104 -18.39 29.03 -30.37
#